data_AF-A0A933FA97-F1
#
_entry.id   AF-A0A933FA97-F1
#
_cell.length_a   1.000
_cell.length_b   1.000
_cell.length_c   1.000
_cell.angle_alpha   90.00
_cell.angle_beta   90.00
_cell.angle_gamma   90.00
#
_symmetry.space_group_name_H-M   'P 1'
#
loop_
_entity.id
_entity.type
_entity.pdbx_description
1 polymer ?
#
loop_
_entity_poly.entity_id
_entity_poly.type
_entity_poly.pdbx_seq_one_letter_code
_entity_poly.pdbx_strand_id
1 'polypeptide(L)'
;KAASRFTTWLYAIASHHCLNHLQARRRRSAPAGRGRSHGESDAPVAVERLPDGAPRADALLERTDFVRIVQAEMTHLTEEHRLILVLRDIQGLSYEDIARTLGLELGTVRSRLHRARMEMKARLTPYL
;
A
#
# COMPACT_ATOMS: atom_id res chain seq x y z
N LYS A 1 -10.54 -22.27 20.71
CA LYS A 1 -10.76 -20.86 20.30
C LYS A 1 -9.60 -19.97 20.79
N ALA A 2 -8.36 -20.25 20.36
CA ALA A 2 -7.14 -19.60 20.85
C ALA A 2 -6.25 -19.00 19.72
N ALA A 3 -6.49 -19.36 18.46
CA ALA A 3 -5.68 -18.94 17.32
C ALA A 3 -5.75 -17.43 17.02
N SER A 4 -6.89 -16.79 17.29
CA SER A 4 -7.07 -15.35 17.01
C SER A 4 -6.21 -14.44 17.90
N ARG A 5 -5.86 -14.86 19.12
CA ARG A 5 -5.02 -14.05 20.02
C ARG A 5 -3.57 -14.02 19.57
N PHE A 6 -3.06 -15.13 19.02
CA PHE A 6 -1.67 -15.21 18.56
C PHE A 6 -1.47 -14.47 17.24
N THR A 7 -2.37 -14.63 16.26
CA THR A 7 -2.25 -13.95 14.96
C THR A 7 -2.38 -12.44 15.10
N THR A 8 -3.34 -11.94 15.88
CA THR A 8 -3.47 -10.49 16.15
C THR A 8 -2.23 -9.93 16.86
N TRP A 9 -1.67 -10.65 17.82
CA TRP A 9 -0.42 -10.25 18.49
C TRP A 9 0.78 -10.23 17.54
N LEU A 10 0.91 -11.24 16.67
CA LEU A 10 1.97 -11.30 15.67
C LEU A 10 1.83 -10.18 14.64
N TYR A 11 0.60 -9.88 14.20
CA TYR A 11 0.34 -8.73 13.33
C TYR A 11 0.74 -7.42 14.02
N ALA A 12 0.49 -7.25 15.31
CA ALA A 12 0.90 -6.04 16.03
C ALA A 12 2.42 -5.86 16.02
N ILE A 13 3.17 -6.92 16.31
CA ILE A 13 4.64 -6.88 16.30
C ILE A 13 5.17 -6.62 14.89
N ALA A 14 4.69 -7.36 13.89
CA ALA A 14 5.11 -7.20 12.51
C ALA A 14 4.79 -5.81 11.96
N SER A 15 3.59 -5.30 12.25
CA SER A 15 3.14 -3.97 11.83
C SER A 15 3.99 -2.87 12.43
N HIS A 16 4.21 -2.88 13.75
CA HIS A 16 5.08 -1.90 14.41
C HIS A 16 6.51 -1.97 13.89
N HIS A 17 7.06 -3.17 13.71
CA HIS A 17 8.42 -3.34 13.21
C HIS A 17 8.56 -2.84 11.76
N CYS A 18 7.61 -3.16 10.87
CA CYS A 18 7.61 -2.65 9.50
C CYS A 18 7.46 -1.12 9.45
N LEU A 19 6.49 -0.55 10.18
CA LEU A 19 6.32 0.91 10.25
C LEU A 19 7.60 1.58 10.74
N ASN A 20 8.16 1.11 11.85
CA ASN A 20 9.37 1.68 12.44
C ASN A 20 10.58 1.56 11.50
N HIS A 21 10.73 0.41 10.85
CA HIS A 21 11.82 0.17 9.89
C HIS A 21 11.71 1.09 8.67
N LEU A 22 10.50 1.26 8.12
CA LEU A 22 10.24 2.12 6.97
C LEU A 22 10.39 3.61 7.33
N GLN A 23 9.92 4.02 8.51
CA GLN A 23 10.13 5.38 9.01
C GLN A 23 11.62 5.68 9.23
N ALA A 24 12.37 4.75 9.83
CA ALA A 24 13.80 4.89 10.04
C ALA A 24 14.58 4.95 8.72
N ARG A 25 14.22 4.12 7.73
CA ARG A 25 14.75 4.22 6.37
C ARG A 25 14.46 5.58 5.75
N ARG A 26 13.22 6.06 5.82
CA ARG A 26 12.85 7.38 5.28
C ARG A 26 13.61 8.53 5.95
N ARG A 27 13.87 8.45 7.26
CA ARG A 27 14.69 9.43 7.98
C ARG A 27 16.16 9.41 7.54
N ARG A 28 16.71 8.22 7.24
CA ARG A 28 18.09 8.08 6.72
C ARG A 28 18.23 8.50 5.26
N SER A 29 17.17 8.32 4.46
CA SER A 29 17.12 8.73 3.05
C SER A 29 16.66 10.18 2.87
N ALA A 30 16.17 10.84 3.91
CA ALA A 30 15.86 12.27 3.87
C ALA A 30 17.19 13.03 3.76
N PRO A 31 17.41 13.81 2.69
CA PRO A 31 18.67 14.52 2.50
C PRO A 31 18.82 15.55 3.61
N ALA A 32 19.89 15.41 4.41
CA ALA A 32 20.38 16.49 5.24
C ALA A 32 20.63 17.69 4.32
N GLY A 33 19.86 18.75 4.49
CA GLY A 33 19.73 19.81 3.49
C GLY A 33 21.08 20.36 3.02
N ARG A 34 21.24 20.44 1.69
CA ARG A 34 22.06 21.44 0.97
C ARG A 34 21.80 21.34 -0.55
N GLY A 35 21.26 22.42 -1.13
CA GLY A 35 21.54 22.93 -2.48
C GLY A 35 21.07 22.17 -3.72
N ARG A 36 20.25 22.85 -4.55
CA ARG A 36 20.23 22.95 -6.04
C ARG A 36 21.04 21.88 -6.84
N SER A 37 20.59 21.28 -7.94
CA SER A 37 19.96 21.86 -9.13
C SER A 37 19.45 20.78 -10.09
N HIS A 38 18.48 21.18 -10.93
CA HIS A 38 18.08 20.73 -12.27
C HIS A 38 18.98 19.68 -12.98
N GLY A 39 18.35 18.69 -13.62
CA GLY A 39 19.01 17.68 -14.45
C GLY A 39 18.02 16.73 -15.13
N GLU A 40 17.47 17.22 -16.22
CA GLU A 40 16.69 16.57 -17.27
C GLU A 40 17.35 15.28 -17.82
N SER A 41 16.57 14.22 -18.06
CA SER A 41 16.87 13.19 -19.06
C SER A 41 15.63 12.37 -19.38
N ASP A 42 15.05 12.75 -20.52
CA ASP A 42 14.07 12.05 -21.32
C ASP A 42 14.73 10.86 -22.05
N ALA A 43 14.05 9.71 -22.08
CA ALA A 43 14.35 8.62 -23.02
C ALA A 43 13.13 7.69 -23.13
N PRO A 44 12.48 7.57 -24.30
CA PRO A 44 11.37 6.65 -24.50
C PRO A 44 11.89 5.23 -24.78
N VAL A 45 11.45 4.25 -24.00
CA VAL A 45 11.73 2.83 -24.26
C VAL A 45 10.70 2.31 -25.26
N ALA A 46 11.16 1.94 -26.44
CA ALA A 46 10.36 1.29 -27.48
C ALA A 46 9.87 -0.09 -27.00
N VAL A 47 8.57 -0.35 -27.12
CA VAL A 47 7.96 -1.66 -26.83
C VAL A 47 7.74 -2.39 -28.15
N GLU A 48 8.47 -3.49 -28.32
CA GLU A 48 8.36 -4.42 -29.43
C GLU A 48 7.03 -5.19 -29.36
N ARG A 49 6.32 -5.26 -30.49
CA ARG A 49 4.95 -5.78 -30.62
C ARG A 49 5.02 -7.30 -30.88
N LEU A 50 4.47 -8.11 -29.97
CA LEU A 50 4.38 -9.58 -30.14
C LEU A 50 3.04 -9.97 -30.82
N PRO A 51 2.97 -11.02 -31.67
CA PRO A 51 1.80 -11.29 -32.50
C PRO A 51 0.62 -11.92 -31.74
N ASP A 52 -0.58 -11.49 -32.10
CA ASP A 52 -1.89 -11.98 -31.64
C ASP A 52 -2.16 -13.45 -31.98
N GLY A 53 -2.76 -14.19 -31.04
CA GLY A 53 -3.32 -15.50 -31.35
C GLY A 53 -3.64 -16.42 -30.17
N ALA A 54 -4.46 -16.00 -29.19
CA ALA A 54 -5.18 -16.95 -28.33
C ALA A 54 -6.42 -16.32 -27.66
N PRO A 55 -7.65 -16.81 -27.91
CA PRO A 55 -8.84 -16.30 -27.23
C PRO A 55 -8.88 -16.85 -25.79
N ARG A 56 -8.69 -15.95 -24.79
CA ARG A 56 -8.84 -16.06 -23.31
C ARG A 56 -7.64 -15.60 -22.46
N ALA A 57 -6.61 -14.99 -23.05
CA ALA A 57 -5.47 -14.44 -22.30
C ALA A 57 -5.72 -13.03 -21.71
N ASP A 58 -6.60 -12.25 -22.33
CA ASP A 58 -6.71 -10.81 -22.10
C ASP A 58 -7.23 -10.46 -20.70
N ALA A 59 -8.31 -11.10 -20.24
CA ALA A 59 -8.87 -10.83 -18.92
C ALA A 59 -7.94 -11.24 -17.75
N LEU A 60 -7.06 -12.23 -17.96
CA LEU A 60 -6.08 -12.65 -16.94
C LEU A 60 -4.88 -11.70 -16.92
N LEU A 61 -4.44 -11.22 -18.09
CA LEU A 61 -3.43 -10.18 -18.24
C LEU A 61 -3.91 -8.85 -17.61
N GLU A 62 -5.11 -8.38 -17.98
CA GLU A 62 -5.73 -7.16 -17.43
C GLU A 62 -5.86 -7.22 -15.90
N ARG A 63 -6.25 -8.37 -15.35
CA ARG A 63 -6.37 -8.54 -13.90
C ARG A 63 -5.02 -8.54 -13.20
N THR A 64 -3.99 -9.11 -13.83
CA THR A 64 -2.61 -9.08 -13.31
C THR A 64 -2.05 -7.65 -13.35
N ASP A 65 -2.37 -6.90 -14.39
CA ASP A 65 -1.99 -5.50 -14.54
C ASP A 65 -2.68 -4.61 -13.52
N PHE A 66 -3.97 -4.81 -13.27
CA PHE A 66 -4.68 -4.04 -12.25
C PHE A 66 -4.15 -4.31 -10.84
N VAL A 67 -3.83 -5.56 -10.49
CA VAL A 67 -3.19 -5.89 -9.20
C VAL A 67 -1.84 -5.18 -9.06
N ARG A 68 -1.05 -5.14 -10.12
CA ARG A 68 0.25 -4.44 -10.13
C ARG A 68 0.08 -2.94 -9.97
N ILE A 69 -0.91 -2.33 -10.63
CA ILE A 69 -1.27 -0.91 -10.46
C ILE A 69 -1.69 -0.62 -9.02
N VAL A 70 -2.58 -1.44 -8.45
CA VAL A 70 -3.00 -1.32 -7.05
C VAL A 70 -1.81 -1.39 -6.10
N GLN A 71 -0.91 -2.36 -6.29
CA GLN A 71 0.29 -2.48 -5.46
C GLN A 71 1.21 -1.27 -5.58
N ALA A 72 1.43 -0.76 -6.80
CA ALA A 72 2.22 0.43 -7.04
C ALA A 72 1.60 1.67 -6.37
N GLU A 73 0.30 1.90 -6.55
CA GLU A 73 -0.40 3.04 -5.95
C GLU A 73 -0.45 2.98 -4.42
N MET A 74 -0.53 1.77 -3.84
CA MET A 74 -0.43 1.58 -2.39
C MET A 74 0.92 2.09 -1.85
N THR A 75 2.01 2.04 -2.63
CA THR A 75 3.33 2.54 -2.18
C THR A 75 3.37 4.05 -1.98
N HIS A 76 2.45 4.79 -2.59
CA HIS A 76 2.36 6.24 -2.44
C HIS A 76 1.50 6.68 -1.25
N LEU A 77 0.71 5.78 -0.67
CA LEU A 77 0.00 6.05 0.58
C LEU A 77 0.97 6.26 1.73
N THR A 78 0.55 7.06 2.71
CA THR A 78 1.26 7.12 4.00
C THR A 78 1.31 5.73 4.64
N GLU A 79 2.36 5.46 5.41
CA GLU A 79 2.58 4.17 6.07
C GLU A 79 1.38 3.79 6.95
N GLU A 80 0.80 4.77 7.64
CA GLU A 80 -0.40 4.58 8.47
C GLU A 80 -1.65 4.24 7.65
N HIS A 81 -1.83 4.87 6.49
CA HIS A 81 -2.94 4.59 5.57
C HIS A 81 -2.79 3.21 4.90
N ARG A 82 -1.58 2.87 4.45
CA ARG A 82 -1.30 1.57 3.86
C ARG A 82 -1.53 0.46 4.87
N LEU A 83 -1.00 0.62 6.08
CA LEU A 83 -1.12 -0.40 7.12
C LEU A 83 -2.58 -0.68 7.50
N ILE A 84 -3.36 0.37 7.72
CA ILE A 84 -4.76 0.19 8.15
C ILE A 84 -5.61 -0.46 7.04
N LEU A 85 -5.33 -0.15 5.77
CA LEU A 85 -5.95 -0.81 4.61
C LEU A 85 -5.56 -2.29 4.54
N VAL A 86 -4.27 -2.60 4.68
CA VAL A 86 -3.80 -4.01 4.64
C VAL A 86 -4.47 -4.82 5.75
N LEU A 87 -4.48 -4.31 6.98
CA LEU A 87 -5.08 -5.03 8.10
C LEU A 87 -6.59 -5.24 7.92
N ARG A 88 -7.31 -4.26 7.36
CA ARG A 88 -8.75 -4.37 7.17
C ARG A 88 -9.14 -5.13 5.91
N ASP A 89 -8.66 -4.68 4.76
CA ASP A 89 -9.20 -5.05 3.45
C ASP A 89 -8.47 -6.28 2.86
N ILE A 90 -7.23 -6.58 3.32
CA ILE A 90 -6.48 -7.76 2.89
C ILE A 90 -6.51 -8.86 3.96
N GLN A 91 -6.21 -8.51 5.21
CA GLN A 91 -6.15 -9.48 6.31
C GLN A 91 -7.49 -9.71 7.02
N GLY A 92 -8.51 -8.88 6.74
CA GLY A 92 -9.86 -9.08 7.23
C GLY A 92 -10.08 -8.81 8.73
N LEU A 93 -9.15 -8.10 9.41
CA LEU A 93 -9.30 -7.82 10.84
C LEU A 93 -10.54 -6.96 11.13
N SER A 94 -11.16 -7.17 12.30
CA SER A 94 -12.21 -6.29 12.80
C SER A 94 -11.65 -4.91 13.17
N TYR A 95 -12.50 -3.89 13.25
CA TYR A 95 -12.04 -2.56 13.67
C TYR A 95 -11.50 -2.57 15.11
N GLU A 96 -12.07 -3.41 15.97
CA GLU A 96 -11.64 -3.63 17.34
C GLU A 96 -10.28 -4.34 17.41
N ASP A 97 -10.04 -5.34 16.54
CA ASP A 97 -8.74 -5.98 16.41
C ASP A 97 -7.67 -5.01 15.91
N ILE A 98 -7.99 -4.18 14.92
CA ILE A 98 -7.06 -3.15 14.41
C ILE A 98 -6.76 -2.11 15.49
N ALA A 99 -7.77 -1.66 16.23
CA ALA A 99 -7.60 -0.75 17.37
C ALA A 99 -6.62 -1.30 18.40
N ARG A 100 -6.79 -2.56 18.80
CA ARG A 100 -5.86 -3.25 19.71
C ARG A 100 -4.47 -3.45 19.11
N THR A 101 -4.40 -3.83 17.84
CA THR A 101 -3.15 -4.13 17.12
C THR A 101 -2.26 -2.90 17.01
N LEU A 102 -2.87 -1.73 16.78
CA LEU A 102 -2.16 -0.47 16.54
C LEU A 102 -2.14 0.47 17.75
N GLY A 103 -2.78 0.10 18.86
CA GLY A 103 -2.92 0.97 20.05
C GLY A 103 -3.70 2.26 19.76
N LEU A 104 -4.74 2.17 18.93
CA LEU A 104 -5.55 3.32 18.48
C LEU A 104 -6.97 3.24 19.03
N GLU A 105 -7.58 4.40 19.21
CA GLU A 105 -9.02 4.50 19.46
C GLU A 105 -9.83 3.99 18.25
N LEU A 106 -10.99 3.37 18.51
CA LEU A 106 -11.87 2.84 17.46
C LEU A 106 -12.34 3.94 16.48
N GLY A 107 -12.55 5.16 16.99
CA GLY A 107 -12.86 6.33 16.16
C GLY A 107 -11.70 6.73 15.23
N THR A 108 -10.46 6.61 15.70
CA THR A 108 -9.26 6.83 14.89
C THR A 108 -9.13 5.76 13.81
N VAL A 109 -9.42 4.50 14.13
CA VAL A 109 -9.44 3.42 13.12
C VAL A 109 -10.43 3.73 12.01
N ARG A 110 -11.67 4.07 12.36
CA ARG A 110 -12.73 4.39 11.38
C ARG A 110 -12.36 5.58 10.49
N SER A 111 -11.94 6.68 11.10
CA SER A 111 -11.60 7.92 10.37
C SER A 111 -10.35 7.75 9.50
N ARG A 112 -9.30 7.10 10.01
CA ARG A 112 -8.07 6.83 9.26
C ARG A 112 -8.31 5.87 8.11
N LEU A 113 -9.11 4.81 8.31
CA LEU A 113 -9.47 3.88 7.24
C LEU A 113 -10.29 4.56 6.14
N HIS A 114 -11.24 5.41 6.52
CA HIS A 114 -12.01 6.18 5.54
C HIS A 114 -11.10 7.07 4.69
N ARG A 115 -10.21 7.84 5.31
CA ARG A 115 -9.24 8.68 4.59
C ARG A 115 -8.31 7.87 3.70
N ALA A 116 -7.80 6.74 4.19
CA ALA A 116 -6.95 5.84 3.41
C ALA A 116 -7.68 5.31 2.16
N ARG A 117 -8.96 4.94 2.26
CA ARG A 117 -9.76 4.51 1.10
C ARG A 117 -10.06 5.65 0.14
N MET A 118 -10.32 6.87 0.62
CA MET A 118 -10.50 8.03 -0.24
C MET A 118 -9.23 8.37 -1.02
N GLU A 119 -8.07 8.32 -0.35
CA GLU A 119 -6.77 8.51 -1.00
C GLU A 119 -6.52 7.42 -2.05
N MET A 120 -6.76 6.15 -1.71
CA MET A 120 -6.61 5.03 -2.65
C MET A 120 -7.56 5.17 -3.85
N LYS A 121 -8.81 5.56 -3.62
CA LYS A 121 -9.77 5.82 -4.70
C LYS A 121 -9.28 6.92 -5.64
N ALA A 122 -8.82 8.04 -5.09
CA ALA A 122 -8.30 9.15 -5.89
C ALA A 122 -7.12 8.70 -6.78
N ARG A 123 -6.24 7.85 -6.25
CA ARG A 123 -5.12 7.27 -7.00
C ARG A 123 -5.53 6.26 -8.07
N LEU A 124 -6.58 5.48 -7.82
CA LEU A 124 -7.06 4.49 -8.78
C LEU A 124 -8.00 5.06 -9.85
N THR A 125 -8.56 6.25 -9.63
CA THR A 125 -9.51 6.90 -10.56
C THR A 125 -8.98 7.01 -12.00
N PRO A 126 -7.69 7.30 -12.28
CA PRO A 126 -7.18 7.37 -13.65
C PRO A 126 -7.14 6.03 -14.40
N TYR A 127 -7.28 4.90 -13.69
CA TYR A 127 -7.18 3.55 -14.22
C TYR A 127 -8.54 2.83 -14.29
N LEU A 128 -9.62 3.52 -13.91
CA LEU A 128 -11.01 3.03 -13.91
C LEU A 128 -11.82 3.77 -14.99
#